data_AF-A0A2D6S655-F1
#
_entry.id   AF-A0A2D6S655-F1
#
_cell.length_a   1.000
_cell.length_b   1.000
_cell.length_c   1.000
_cell.angle_alpha   90.00
_cell.angle_beta   90.00
_cell.angle_gamma   90.00
#
_symmetry.space_group_name_H-M   'P 1'
#
loop_
_entity.id
_entity.type
_entity.pdbx_description
1 polymer ?
#
loop_
_entity_poly.entity_id
_entity_poly.type
_entity_poly.pdbx_seq_one_letter_code
_entity_poly.pdbx_strand_id
1 'polypeptide(L)'
;MAKLLKRLGRYRIIFDRDGNEPYLERYYLFLKDRKSFAFNVTLHRILKSDLDDLHDHPWPWVTFILQGGYWEYTRAGKPKWKGAGCVTVRSSRSLHRLKLRKNQFGDEIPCWTLFCMGPKQKDWGFLKNGKWVNNTTYLQERKRMIAQT
;
A
#
# COMPACT_ATOMS: atom_id res chain seq x y z
N MET A 1 -10.66 -19.24 -5.53
CA MET A 1 -9.47 -18.83 -4.73
C MET A 1 -9.81 -17.90 -3.56
N ALA A 2 -10.38 -16.70 -3.79
CA ALA A 2 -10.64 -15.72 -2.71
C ALA A 2 -11.49 -16.25 -1.54
N LYS A 3 -12.59 -16.98 -1.82
CA LYS A 3 -13.44 -17.61 -0.79
C LYS A 3 -12.66 -18.60 0.09
N LEU A 4 -11.78 -19.40 -0.53
CA LEU A 4 -10.93 -20.36 0.18
C LEU A 4 -9.94 -19.64 1.10
N LEU A 5 -9.23 -18.62 0.61
CA LEU A 5 -8.28 -17.84 1.41
C LEU A 5 -8.96 -17.12 2.58
N LYS A 6 -10.19 -16.63 2.38
CA LYS A 6 -11.01 -16.08 3.48
C LYS A 6 -11.31 -17.15 4.54
N ARG A 7 -11.80 -18.32 4.13
CA ARG A 7 -12.09 -19.44 5.04
C ARG A 7 -10.86 -19.93 5.80
N LEU A 8 -9.69 -19.92 5.17
CA LEU A 8 -8.41 -20.30 5.80
C LEU A 8 -7.82 -19.19 6.69
N GLY A 9 -8.52 -18.07 6.90
CA GLY A 9 -8.02 -16.95 7.69
C GLY A 9 -6.82 -16.24 7.07
N ARG A 10 -6.61 -16.38 5.77
CA ARG A 10 -5.50 -15.82 4.98
C ARG A 10 -5.92 -14.54 4.25
N TYR A 11 -6.82 -13.79 4.86
CA TYR A 11 -7.40 -12.57 4.33
C TYR A 11 -7.52 -11.53 5.44
N ARG A 12 -7.28 -10.26 5.10
CA ARG A 12 -7.63 -9.13 5.96
C ARG A 12 -7.97 -7.91 5.13
N ILE A 13 -8.80 -7.04 5.70
CA ILE A 13 -9.02 -5.67 5.21
C ILE A 13 -8.11 -4.74 6.00
N ILE A 14 -7.43 -3.85 5.30
CA ILE A 14 -6.71 -2.72 5.87
C ILE A 14 -7.54 -1.50 5.56
N PHE A 15 -8.00 -0.81 6.61
CA PHE A 15 -8.71 0.45 6.48
C PHE A 15 -7.75 1.59 6.16
N ASP A 16 -8.30 2.69 5.65
CA ASP A 16 -7.55 3.92 5.44
C ASP A 16 -6.98 4.47 6.76
N ARG A 17 -6.23 5.56 6.65
CA ARG A 17 -5.45 6.08 7.78
C ARG A 17 -6.33 6.63 8.91
N ASP A 18 -7.57 6.95 8.59
CA ASP A 18 -8.57 7.43 9.54
C ASP A 18 -9.41 6.29 10.12
N GLY A 19 -9.37 5.11 9.49
CA GLY A 19 -10.10 3.93 9.92
C GLY A 19 -11.54 3.90 9.42
N ASN A 20 -11.90 4.77 8.48
CA ASN A 20 -13.28 4.98 8.07
C ASN A 20 -13.68 4.07 6.91
N GLU A 21 -12.77 3.87 5.95
CA GLU A 21 -13.09 3.15 4.71
C GLU A 21 -12.07 2.04 4.40
N PRO A 22 -12.49 0.93 3.78
CA PRO A 22 -11.57 -0.08 3.27
C PRO A 22 -10.58 0.51 2.25
N TYR A 23 -9.29 0.42 2.56
CA TYR A 23 -8.22 0.94 1.70
C TYR A 23 -7.56 -0.18 0.87
N LEU A 24 -7.35 -1.34 1.47
CA LEU A 24 -6.66 -2.46 0.83
C LEU A 24 -7.20 -3.80 1.35
N GLU A 25 -7.66 -4.65 0.44
CA GLU A 25 -7.80 -6.08 0.76
C GLU A 25 -6.47 -6.79 0.55
N ARG A 26 -6.05 -7.59 1.54
CA ARG A 26 -4.82 -8.39 1.46
C ARG A 26 -5.12 -9.86 1.63
N TYR A 27 -4.73 -10.64 0.64
CA TYR A 27 -4.77 -12.10 0.66
C TYR A 27 -3.35 -12.65 0.77
N TYR A 28 -3.10 -13.51 1.74
CA TYR A 28 -1.79 -14.11 1.98
C TYR A 28 -1.64 -15.37 1.14
N LEU A 29 -0.86 -15.33 0.07
CA LEU A 29 -0.67 -16.47 -0.82
C LEU A 29 0.38 -17.45 -0.28
N PHE A 30 1.39 -16.97 0.46
CA PHE A 30 2.47 -17.84 0.95
C PHE A 30 2.61 -17.93 2.49
N LEU A 31 3.05 -16.89 3.19
CA LEU A 31 3.15 -16.89 4.66
C LEU A 31 2.25 -15.82 5.26
N LYS A 32 1.44 -16.16 6.26
CA LYS A 32 0.61 -15.17 6.97
C LYS A 32 1.42 -14.43 8.03
N ASP A 33 2.07 -15.20 8.91
CA ASP A 33 2.77 -14.71 10.11
C ASP A 33 4.28 -14.83 9.96
N ARG A 34 4.80 -14.29 8.85
CA ARG A 34 6.23 -14.34 8.53
C ARG A 34 7.05 -13.52 9.55
N LYS A 35 7.97 -14.19 10.25
CA LYS A 35 8.95 -13.56 11.15
C LYS A 35 10.32 -13.33 10.48
N SER A 36 10.96 -14.38 9.97
CA SER A 36 12.37 -14.36 9.51
C SER A 36 12.61 -14.86 8.08
N PHE A 37 11.64 -15.52 7.43
CA PHE A 37 11.82 -16.07 6.08
C PHE A 37 12.20 -14.99 5.05
N ALA A 38 12.86 -15.32 3.94
CA ALA A 38 13.47 -14.32 3.05
C ALA A 38 12.46 -13.48 2.24
N PHE A 39 11.27 -14.01 1.93
CA PHE A 39 10.25 -13.27 1.18
C PHE A 39 8.82 -13.61 1.61
N ASN A 40 7.84 -12.83 1.14
CA ASN A 40 6.43 -13.18 1.25
C ASN A 40 5.67 -12.71 0.02
N VAL A 41 4.59 -13.39 -0.32
CA VAL A 41 3.76 -13.08 -1.48
C VAL A 41 2.31 -12.88 -1.03
N THR A 42 1.76 -11.73 -1.39
CA THR A 42 0.38 -11.37 -1.12
C THR A 42 -0.30 -10.90 -2.38
N LEU A 43 -1.59 -11.22 -2.54
CA LEU A 43 -2.45 -10.59 -3.53
C LEU A 43 -3.12 -9.39 -2.84
N HIS A 44 -3.02 -8.23 -3.47
CA HIS A 44 -3.62 -6.98 -3.01
C HIS A 44 -4.75 -6.57 -3.96
N ARG A 45 -5.85 -6.09 -3.37
CA ARG A 45 -6.86 -5.28 -4.07
C ARG A 45 -6.86 -3.90 -3.42
N ILE A 46 -6.17 -2.96 -4.04
CA ILE A 46 -6.10 -1.56 -3.60
C ILE A 46 -7.44 -0.93 -3.97
N LEU A 47 -8.18 -0.49 -2.94
CA LEU A 47 -9.54 0.03 -3.06
C LEU A 47 -9.57 1.55 -3.02
N LYS A 48 -8.57 2.17 -2.37
CA LYS A 48 -8.52 3.61 -2.17
C LYS A 48 -7.13 4.18 -2.45
N SER A 49 -7.06 5.41 -2.94
CA SER A 49 -5.82 6.18 -3.04
C SER A 49 -5.17 6.40 -1.67
N ASP A 50 -3.85 6.56 -1.67
CA ASP A 50 -3.11 7.03 -0.51
C ASP A 50 -3.43 8.49 -0.15
N LEU A 51 -3.05 8.88 1.07
CA LEU A 51 -2.92 10.28 1.43
C LEU A 51 -1.85 10.98 0.57
N ASP A 52 -1.85 12.31 0.57
CA ASP A 52 -0.90 13.09 -0.25
C ASP A 52 0.56 13.00 0.20
N ASP A 53 0.83 12.57 1.44
CA ASP A 53 2.18 12.32 1.93
C ASP A 53 2.76 11.03 1.34
N LEU A 54 4.00 11.10 0.84
CA LEU A 54 4.73 9.91 0.41
C LEU A 54 5.04 9.01 1.62
N HIS A 55 5.01 7.70 1.42
CA HIS A 55 5.41 6.74 2.45
C HIS A 55 6.36 5.69 1.90
N ASP A 56 7.12 5.08 2.79
CA ASP A 56 8.04 3.98 2.47
C ASP A 56 7.59 2.68 3.15
N HIS A 57 8.42 1.63 3.06
CA HIS A 57 8.05 0.30 3.51
C HIS A 57 9.16 -0.34 4.35
N PRO A 58 8.83 -1.29 5.24
CA PRO A 58 9.84 -2.01 6.03
C PRO A 58 10.78 -2.89 5.20
N TRP A 59 10.39 -3.20 3.96
CA TRP A 59 10.99 -4.20 3.08
C TRP A 59 11.28 -3.62 1.69
N PRO A 60 12.31 -4.08 0.98
CA PRO A 60 12.30 -3.98 -0.47
C PRO A 60 11.13 -4.81 -1.02
N TRP A 61 10.60 -4.40 -2.17
CA TRP A 61 9.40 -5.03 -2.70
C TRP A 61 9.37 -5.05 -4.22
N VAL A 62 8.59 -6.00 -4.73
CA VAL A 62 8.24 -6.13 -6.13
C VAL A 62 6.72 -6.15 -6.24
N THR A 63 6.19 -5.34 -7.14
CA THR A 63 4.77 -5.34 -7.47
C THR A 63 4.59 -5.72 -8.93
N PHE A 64 3.66 -6.63 -9.19
CA PHE A 64 3.16 -6.94 -10.53
C PHE A 64 1.68 -6.65 -10.59
N ILE A 65 1.27 -5.73 -11.48
CA ILE A 65 -0.13 -5.32 -11.60
C ILE A 65 -0.87 -6.32 -12.48
N LEU A 66 -1.91 -6.94 -11.92
CA LEU A 66 -2.75 -7.93 -12.60
C LEU A 66 -3.88 -7.27 -13.37
N GLN A 67 -4.52 -6.27 -12.77
CA GLN A 67 -5.70 -5.60 -13.33
C GLN A 67 -5.83 -4.18 -12.78
N GLY A 68 -6.31 -3.26 -13.61
CA GLY A 68 -6.45 -1.85 -13.25
C GLY A 68 -5.12 -1.12 -13.32
N GLY A 69 -4.90 -0.19 -12.39
CA GLY A 69 -3.67 0.57 -12.30
C GLY A 69 -3.78 1.79 -11.39
N TYR A 70 -2.67 2.49 -11.22
CA TYR A 70 -2.58 3.72 -10.45
C TYR A 70 -1.52 4.67 -11.01
N TRP A 71 -1.64 5.94 -10.66
CA TRP A 71 -0.55 6.90 -10.76
C TRP A 71 0.37 6.75 -9.53
N GLU A 72 1.62 6.40 -9.76
CA GLU A 72 2.65 6.36 -8.72
C GLU A 72 3.35 7.73 -8.66
N TYR A 73 3.25 8.37 -7.50
CA TYR A 73 3.99 9.59 -7.17
C TYR A 73 5.24 9.19 -6.40
N THR A 74 6.38 9.80 -6.73
CA THR A 74 7.66 9.59 -6.04
C THR A 74 8.38 10.92 -5.88
N ARG A 75 9.55 10.93 -5.22
CA ARG A 75 10.40 12.13 -5.15
C ARG A 75 10.96 12.57 -6.52
N ALA A 76 10.89 11.73 -7.54
CA ALA A 76 11.49 11.99 -8.85
C ALA A 76 10.65 12.91 -9.76
N GLY A 77 9.63 13.58 -9.23
CA GLY A 77 8.83 14.57 -9.96
C GLY A 77 7.49 14.01 -10.47
N LYS A 78 7.24 14.16 -11.78
CA LYS A 78 5.92 13.89 -12.38
C LYS A 78 5.42 12.45 -12.09
N PRO A 79 4.13 12.28 -11.75
CA PRO A 79 3.56 10.96 -11.48
C PRO A 79 3.62 10.06 -12.72
N LYS A 80 3.81 8.76 -12.52
CA LYS A 80 3.88 7.77 -13.61
C LYS A 80 2.72 6.80 -13.52
N TRP A 81 2.03 6.57 -14.63
CA TRP A 81 0.98 5.56 -14.70
C TRP A 81 1.60 4.15 -14.64
N LYS A 82 0.97 3.28 -13.85
CA LYS A 82 1.32 1.88 -13.69
C LYS A 82 0.04 1.07 -13.91
N GLY A 83 -0.09 0.45 -15.08
CA GLY A 83 -1.23 -0.37 -15.46
C GLY A 83 -0.93 -1.88 -15.40
N ALA A 84 -1.92 -2.69 -15.78
CA ALA A 84 -1.79 -4.14 -15.89
C ALA A 84 -0.54 -4.57 -16.69
N GLY A 85 0.12 -5.62 -16.22
CA GLY A 85 1.40 -6.12 -16.76
C GLY A 85 2.63 -5.36 -16.25
N CYS A 86 2.48 -4.21 -15.60
CA CYS A 86 3.63 -3.45 -15.11
C CYS A 86 4.29 -4.14 -13.90
N VAL A 87 5.60 -4.36 -13.99
CA VAL A 87 6.46 -4.77 -12.88
C VAL A 87 7.17 -3.55 -12.31
N THR A 88 7.18 -3.41 -10.99
CA THR A 88 7.93 -2.36 -10.30
C THR A 88 8.73 -2.96 -9.17
N VAL A 89 10.03 -2.65 -9.14
CA VAL A 89 10.97 -3.06 -8.08
C VAL A 89 11.40 -1.81 -7.31
N ARG A 90 11.40 -1.90 -5.98
CA ARG A 90 11.77 -0.80 -5.08
C ARG A 90 12.54 -1.28 -3.87
N SER A 91 13.36 -0.38 -3.33
CA SER A 91 14.02 -0.57 -2.04
C SER A 91 13.07 -0.25 -0.89
N SER A 92 13.44 -0.62 0.34
CA SER A 92 12.71 -0.24 1.56
C SER A 92 12.64 1.27 1.79
N ARG A 93 13.59 2.05 1.24
CA ARG A 93 13.67 3.51 1.39
C ARG A 93 12.93 4.26 0.29
N SER A 94 12.37 3.55 -0.68
CA SER A 94 11.67 4.17 -1.80
C SER A 94 10.35 4.77 -1.31
N LEU A 95 10.29 6.10 -1.28
CA LEU A 95 9.09 6.87 -0.93
C LEU A 95 8.15 6.96 -2.13
N HIS A 96 6.90 6.59 -1.93
CA HIS A 96 5.86 6.71 -2.94
C HIS A 96 4.46 6.93 -2.35
N ARG A 97 3.51 7.27 -3.20
CA ARG A 97 2.07 7.15 -2.92
C ARG A 97 1.32 6.81 -4.19
N LEU A 98 0.18 6.15 -4.04
CA LEU A 98 -0.63 5.66 -5.14
C LEU A 98 -1.91 6.49 -5.24
N LYS A 99 -2.23 6.94 -6.46
CA LYS A 99 -3.52 7.56 -6.77
C LYS A 99 -4.27 6.71 -7.79
N LEU A 100 -5.40 6.14 -7.41
CA LEU A 100 -6.25 5.35 -8.29
C LEU A 100 -6.90 6.24 -9.35
N ARG A 101 -7.17 5.65 -10.52
CA ARG A 101 -7.99 6.30 -11.55
C ARG A 101 -9.45 6.28 -11.09
N LYS A 102 -10.21 7.32 -11.46
CA LYS A 102 -11.65 7.37 -11.24
C LYS A 102 -12.44 6.95 -12.47
N ASN A 103 -13.61 6.35 -12.29
CA ASN A 103 -14.59 6.12 -13.35
C ASN A 103 -15.34 7.42 -13.68
N GLN A 104 -16.29 7.37 -14.62
CA GLN A 104 -17.12 8.51 -15.02
C GLN A 104 -18.02 9.07 -13.91
N PHE A 105 -18.26 8.28 -12.85
CA PHE A 105 -19.07 8.66 -11.70
C PHE A 105 -18.23 9.23 -10.54
N GLY A 106 -16.90 9.27 -10.69
CA GLY A 106 -15.98 9.78 -9.68
C GLY A 106 -15.49 8.73 -8.67
N ASP A 107 -15.89 7.46 -8.82
CA ASP A 107 -15.45 6.37 -7.94
C ASP A 107 -14.06 5.88 -8.34
N GLU A 108 -13.25 5.54 -7.36
CA GLU A 108 -11.94 4.95 -7.61
C GLU A 108 -12.06 3.52 -8.15
N ILE A 109 -11.31 3.25 -9.21
CA ILE A 109 -11.25 1.93 -9.86
C ILE A 109 -10.19 1.10 -9.14
N PRO A 110 -10.57 -0.04 -8.52
CA PRO A 110 -9.61 -0.86 -7.79
C PRO A 110 -8.45 -1.38 -8.65
N CYS A 111 -7.29 -1.51 -8.02
CA CYS A 111 -6.09 -2.08 -8.64
C CYS A 111 -5.73 -3.41 -7.97
N TRP A 112 -5.53 -4.45 -8.78
CA TRP A 112 -5.11 -5.77 -8.30
C TRP A 112 -3.63 -5.99 -8.55
N THR A 113 -2.89 -6.41 -7.53
CA THR A 113 -1.45 -6.64 -7.65
C THR A 113 -0.99 -7.91 -6.93
N LEU A 114 0.00 -8.59 -7.50
CA LEU A 114 0.88 -9.45 -6.72
C LEU A 114 1.95 -8.58 -6.08
N PHE A 115 2.04 -8.64 -4.77
CA PHE A 115 3.00 -7.89 -3.98
C PHE A 115 3.93 -8.83 -3.23
N CYS A 116 5.21 -8.77 -3.59
CA CYS A 116 6.27 -9.57 -3.03
C CYS A 116 7.14 -8.71 -2.11
N MET A 117 7.25 -9.10 -0.85
CA MET A 117 8.05 -8.41 0.17
C MET A 117 9.35 -9.18 0.40
N GLY A 118 10.50 -8.51 0.36
CA GLY A 118 11.80 -9.06 0.79
C GLY A 118 11.98 -9.08 2.31
N PRO A 119 13.21 -9.27 2.85
CA PRO A 119 13.53 -9.25 4.29
C PRO A 119 13.28 -7.89 4.96
N LYS A 120 12.88 -7.87 6.24
CA LYS A 120 12.64 -6.60 6.97
C LYS A 120 13.98 -5.92 7.18
N GLN A 121 14.08 -4.66 6.77
CA GLN A 121 15.30 -3.86 6.87
C GLN A 121 15.16 -2.67 7.84
N LYS A 122 13.95 -2.16 8.01
CA LYS A 122 13.65 -0.98 8.84
C LYS A 122 12.19 -0.96 9.27
N ASP A 123 11.81 0.00 10.09
CA ASP A 123 10.41 0.40 10.22
C ASP A 123 9.98 1.29 9.06
N TRP A 124 8.73 1.71 9.02
CA TRP A 124 8.16 2.50 7.93
C TRP A 124 7.51 3.78 8.41
N GLY A 125 7.34 4.73 7.50
CA GLY A 125 6.85 6.06 7.83
C GLY A 125 6.50 6.90 6.61
N PHE A 126 6.22 8.16 6.89
CA PHE A 126 5.72 9.14 5.93
C PHE A 126 6.69 10.31 5.80
N LEU A 127 6.77 10.90 4.62
CA LEU A 127 7.48 12.15 4.38
C LEU A 127 6.49 13.31 4.57
N LYS A 128 6.51 13.93 5.75
CA LYS A 128 5.68 15.08 6.11
C LYS A 128 6.56 16.33 6.22
N ASN A 129 6.22 17.40 5.50
CA ASN A 129 6.99 18.66 5.50
C ASN A 129 8.51 18.45 5.24
N GLY A 130 8.84 17.55 4.31
CA GLY A 130 10.23 17.23 3.96
C GLY A 130 10.98 16.36 4.97
N LYS A 131 10.37 15.99 6.10
CA LYS A 131 10.96 15.13 7.13
C LYS A 131 10.29 13.77 7.16
N TRP A 132 11.08 12.72 7.36
CA TRP A 132 10.54 11.38 7.56
C TRP A 132 10.03 11.25 9.00
N VAL A 133 8.78 10.84 9.15
CA VAL A 133 8.10 10.65 10.43
C VAL A 133 7.66 9.19 10.53
N ASN A 134 7.95 8.54 11.66
CA ASN A 134 7.53 7.16 11.89
C ASN A 134 6.00 7.05 11.79
N ASN A 135 5.51 5.96 11.19
CA ASN A 135 4.08 5.76 10.95
C ASN A 135 3.21 5.90 12.22
N THR A 136 3.69 5.42 13.37
CA THR A 136 2.94 5.49 14.63
C THR A 136 2.73 6.94 15.05
N THR A 137 3.80 7.74 15.06
CA THR A 137 3.76 9.17 15.41
C THR A 137 2.90 9.94 14.40
N TYR A 138 3.11 9.72 13.10
CA TYR A 138 2.36 10.39 12.04
C TYR A 138 0.85 10.16 12.19
N LEU A 139 0.43 8.91 12.41
CA LEU A 139 -0.99 8.56 12.55
C LEU A 139 -1.61 9.10 13.84
N GLN A 140 -0.85 9.15 14.95
CA GLN A 140 -1.32 9.75 16.20
C GLN A 140 -1.54 11.26 16.07
N GLU A 141 -0.58 11.97 15.47
CA GLU A 141 -0.72 13.41 15.20
C GLU A 141 -1.93 13.69 14.31
N ARG A 142 -2.10 12.91 13.25
CA ARG A 142 -3.22 13.05 12.32
C ARG A 142 -4.57 12.90 13.02
N LYS A 143 -4.71 11.88 13.88
CA LYS A 143 -5.93 11.68 14.68
C LYS A 143 -6.24 12.86 15.60
N ARG A 144 -5.22 13.43 16.24
CA ARG A 144 -5.38 14.63 17.10
C ARG A 144 -5.86 15.83 16.29
N MET A 145 -5.33 16.02 15.08
CA MET A 145 -5.73 17.12 14.20
C MET A 145 -7.20 17.00 13.77
N ILE A 146 -7.67 15.81 13.37
CA ILE A 146 -9.11 15.59 13.07
C ILE A 146 -9.98 15.85 14.30
N ALA A 147 -9.59 15.38 15.48
CA ALA A 147 -10.44 15.51 16.67
C ALA A 147 -10.62 16.97 17.14
N GLN A 148 -9.83 17.91 16.60
CA GLN A 148 -9.87 19.34 16.91
C GLN A 148 -10.63 20.15 15.85
N THR A 149 -11.06 19.51 14.75
CA THR A 149 -11.86 20.12 13.67
C THR A 149 -13.30 19.68 13.74
#